data_AF-A0A961PJA1-F1
#
_entry.id   AF-A0A961PJA1-F1
#
_cell.length_a   1.000
_cell.length_b   1.000
_cell.length_c   1.000
_cell.angle_alpha   90.00
_cell.angle_beta   90.00
_cell.angle_gamma   90.00
#
_symmetry.space_group_name_H-M   'P 1'
#
loop_
_entity.id
_entity.type
_entity.pdbx_description
1 polymer ?
#
loop_
_entity_poly.entity_id
_entity_poly.type
_entity_poly.pdbx_seq_one_letter_code
_entity_poly.pdbx_strand_id
1 'polypeptide(L)'
;MRKLLMTAALVLATAPAVTPAFATETSAELAVGTQLGTTEDAIKTMLTDMGWEVRKLDTEDGMIEAYAVMGDKMAEIYVDPTTGEVVKLSDED
;
A
#
# COMPACT_ATOMS: atom_id res chain seq x y z
N MET A 1 -11.57 -8.55 -23.03
CA MET A 1 -10.61 -7.91 -23.95
C MET A 1 -10.09 -6.64 -23.31
N ARG A 2 -8.86 -6.66 -22.79
CA ARG A 2 -7.93 -5.53 -22.84
C ARG A 2 -6.56 -6.01 -22.37
N LYS A 3 -5.76 -6.34 -23.36
CA LYS A 3 -4.34 -6.64 -23.26
C LYS A 3 -3.64 -5.36 -22.84
N LEU A 4 -2.79 -5.39 -21.82
CA LEU A 4 -1.70 -4.42 -21.73
C LEU A 4 -0.41 -5.17 -21.41
N LEU A 5 0.40 -5.29 -22.46
CA LEU A 5 1.82 -5.61 -22.40
C LEU A 5 2.54 -4.47 -21.66
N MET A 6 3.33 -4.79 -20.66
CA MET A 6 4.32 -3.85 -20.10
C MET A 6 5.61 -4.63 -19.82
N THR A 7 6.47 -4.63 -20.84
CA THR A 7 7.88 -5.02 -20.75
C THR A 7 8.62 -3.89 -20.02
N ALA A 8 9.16 -4.15 -18.83
CA ALA A 8 10.05 -3.21 -18.14
C ALA A 8 11.41 -3.88 -17.90
N ALA A 9 12.45 -3.21 -18.38
CA ALA A 9 13.81 -3.69 -18.45
C ALA A 9 14.49 -3.75 -17.07
N LEU A 10 15.21 -4.85 -16.86
CA LEU A 10 16.09 -5.12 -15.73
C LEU A 10 17.33 -4.20 -15.76
N VAL A 11 17.52 -3.40 -14.73
CA VAL A 11 18.82 -2.77 -14.40
C VAL A 11 19.26 -3.29 -13.04
N LEU A 12 20.32 -4.10 -13.05
CA LEU A 12 20.97 -4.67 -11.88
C LEU A 12 21.98 -3.65 -11.33
N ALA A 13 21.70 -3.06 -10.17
CA ALA A 13 22.66 -2.28 -9.40
C ALA A 13 22.94 -3.00 -8.08
N THR A 14 24.17 -3.49 -7.91
CA THR A 14 24.65 -4.13 -6.68
C THR A 14 25.08 -3.06 -5.67
N ALA A 15 24.45 -3.03 -4.50
CA ALA A 15 24.84 -2.19 -3.37
C ALA A 15 25.08 -3.05 -2.11
N PRO A 16 26.06 -2.68 -1.25
CA PRO A 16 26.50 -3.49 -0.11
C PRO A 16 25.50 -3.48 1.06
N ALA A 17 25.42 -4.63 1.74
CA ALA A 17 24.50 -4.91 2.83
C ALA A 17 24.84 -4.13 4.12
N VAL A 18 23.92 -3.27 4.56
CA VAL A 18 23.81 -2.80 5.95
C VAL A 18 22.69 -3.62 6.57
N THR A 19 22.98 -4.37 7.64
CA THR A 19 21.98 -5.17 8.35
C THR A 19 21.32 -4.29 9.42
N PRO A 20 20.02 -3.95 9.31
CA PRO A 20 19.30 -3.33 10.41
C PRO A 20 18.96 -4.40 11.45
N ALA A 21 19.18 -4.06 12.72
CA ALA A 21 18.70 -4.83 13.86
C ALA A 21 17.17 -4.93 13.82
N PHE A 22 16.63 -6.14 13.92
CA PHE A 22 15.21 -6.40 14.00
C PHE A 22 14.63 -5.77 15.28
N ALA A 23 14.06 -4.58 15.15
CA ALA A 23 12.96 -4.20 16.01
C ALA A 23 11.84 -5.21 15.76
N THR A 24 11.28 -5.79 16.82
CA THR A 24 9.94 -6.37 16.74
C THR A 24 9.01 -5.20 16.48
N GLU A 25 8.90 -4.83 15.21
CA GLU A 25 7.83 -3.99 14.72
C GLU A 25 6.59 -4.85 14.88
N THR A 26 5.77 -4.51 15.87
CA THR A 26 4.38 -4.94 15.84
C THR A 26 3.78 -4.20 14.66
N SER A 27 3.96 -4.75 13.44
CA SER A 27 3.32 -4.24 12.25
C SER A 27 1.84 -4.20 12.58
N ALA A 28 1.27 -3.00 12.66
CA ALA A 28 -0.16 -2.87 12.83
C ALA A 28 -0.81 -3.67 11.70
N GLU A 29 -1.68 -4.61 12.05
CA GLU A 29 -2.44 -5.35 11.03
C GLU A 29 -3.34 -4.34 10.33
N LEU A 30 -3.31 -4.32 8.99
CA LEU A 30 -4.21 -3.50 8.20
C LEU A 30 -5.66 -3.99 8.42
N ALA A 31 -6.49 -3.17 9.06
CA ALA A 31 -7.89 -3.46 9.32
C ALA A 31 -8.77 -2.22 9.15
N VAL A 32 -10.09 -2.41 9.04
CA VAL A 32 -11.06 -1.30 9.10
C VAL A 32 -10.89 -0.55 10.42
N GLY A 33 -10.86 0.78 10.36
CA GLY A 33 -10.53 1.68 11.48
C GLY A 33 -9.04 1.98 11.65
N THR A 34 -8.16 1.39 10.83
CA THR A 34 -6.73 1.77 10.84
C THR A 34 -6.58 3.20 10.35
N GLN A 35 -5.79 4.00 11.07
CA GLN A 35 -5.52 5.38 10.69
C GLN A 35 -4.30 5.44 9.75
N LEU A 36 -4.53 5.76 8.49
CA LEU A 36 -3.49 5.89 7.45
C LEU A 36 -3.18 7.35 7.09
N GLY A 37 -4.03 8.28 7.51
CA GLY A 37 -3.91 9.70 7.22
C GLY A 37 -4.88 10.15 6.13
N THR A 38 -4.96 11.46 5.93
CA THR A 38 -5.99 12.12 5.10
C THR A 38 -5.50 12.50 3.71
N THR A 39 -4.25 12.19 3.37
CA THR A 39 -3.64 12.50 2.07
C THR A 39 -3.06 11.24 1.44
N GLU A 40 -3.03 11.20 0.10
CA GLU A 40 -2.45 10.10 -0.66
C GLU A 40 -1.00 9.77 -0.26
N ASP A 41 -0.19 10.80 -0.01
CA ASP A 41 1.21 10.65 0.39
C ASP A 41 1.37 10.05 1.79
N ALA A 42 0.52 10.47 2.75
CA ALA A 42 0.50 9.91 4.09
C ALA A 42 0.05 8.44 4.06
N ILE A 43 -1.02 8.15 3.33
CA ILE A 43 -1.55 6.79 3.14
C ILE A 43 -0.48 5.89 2.53
N LYS A 44 0.20 6.36 1.47
CA LYS A 44 1.28 5.61 0.82
C LYS A 44 2.43 5.32 1.78
N THR A 45 2.85 6.32 2.53
CA THR A 45 3.95 6.20 3.49
C THR A 45 3.61 5.15 4.55
N MET A 46 2.44 5.28 5.17
CA MET A 46 1.97 4.33 6.20
C MET A 46 1.85 2.90 5.68
N LEU A 47 1.27 2.72 4.49
CA LEU A 47 1.16 1.40 3.87
C LEU A 47 2.53 0.80 3.54
N THR A 48 3.46 1.62 3.05
CA THR A 48 4.84 1.19 2.77
C THR A 48 5.58 0.78 4.04
N ASP A 49 5.42 1.54 5.13
CA ASP A 49 5.99 1.22 6.44
C ASP A 49 5.41 -0.08 7.02
N MET A 50 4.14 -0.39 6.70
CA MET A 50 3.50 -1.66 7.06
C MET A 50 3.95 -2.83 6.15
N GLY A 51 4.75 -2.57 5.10
CA GLY A 51 5.26 -3.58 4.17
C GLY A 51 4.42 -3.79 2.91
N TRP A 52 3.42 -2.94 2.65
CA TRP A 52 2.64 -2.96 1.42
C TRP A 52 3.32 -2.15 0.33
N GLU A 53 3.34 -2.67 -0.89
CA GLU A 53 3.68 -1.89 -2.08
C GLU A 53 2.42 -1.26 -2.68
N VAL A 54 2.26 0.06 -2.52
CA VAL A 54 1.15 0.80 -3.15
C VAL A 54 1.41 0.97 -4.64
N ARG A 55 0.55 0.35 -5.45
CA ARG A 55 0.64 0.32 -6.92
C ARG A 55 -0.16 1.43 -7.58
N LYS A 56 -1.28 1.83 -6.96
CA LYS A 56 -2.15 2.90 -7.44
C LYS A 56 -2.81 3.61 -6.25
N LEU A 57 -2.96 4.92 -6.38
CA LEU A 57 -3.82 5.74 -5.54
C LEU A 57 -4.83 6.43 -6.47
N ASP A 58 -6.08 6.46 -6.05
CA ASP A 58 -7.15 7.14 -6.76
C ASP A 58 -8.12 7.78 -5.77
N THR A 59 -8.98 8.68 -6.25
CA THR A 59 -10.09 9.22 -5.48
C THR A 59 -11.40 8.79 -6.11
N GLU A 60 -12.15 7.93 -5.43
CA GLU A 60 -13.44 7.39 -5.90
C GLU A 60 -14.51 7.55 -4.81
N ASP A 61 -15.70 8.00 -5.21
CA ASP A 61 -16.85 8.22 -4.32
C ASP A 61 -16.57 9.05 -3.06
N GLY A 62 -15.59 9.96 -3.15
CA GLY A 62 -15.16 10.81 -2.04
C GLY A 62 -14.18 10.15 -1.06
N MET A 63 -13.70 8.95 -1.38
CA MET A 63 -12.68 8.21 -0.62
C MET A 63 -11.35 8.18 -1.36
N ILE A 64 -10.26 8.03 -0.62
CA ILE A 64 -8.95 7.72 -1.22
C ILE A 64 -8.83 6.20 -1.28
N GLU A 65 -8.73 5.66 -2.49
CA GLU A 65 -8.51 4.23 -2.73
C GLU A 65 -7.01 3.99 -2.95
N ALA A 66 -6.44 3.06 -2.19
CA ALA A 66 -5.09 2.56 -2.40
C ALA A 66 -5.15 1.08 -2.82
N TYR A 67 -4.70 0.79 -4.05
CA TYR A 67 -4.44 -0.58 -4.48
C TYR A 67 -3.01 -0.95 -4.09
N ALA A 68 -2.88 -1.93 -3.21
CA ALA A 68 -1.61 -2.30 -2.60
C ALA A 68 -1.39 -3.82 -2.59
N VAL A 69 -0.12 -4.23 -2.67
CA VAL A 69 0.26 -5.65 -2.68
C VAL A 69 1.28 -5.97 -1.60
N MET A 70 1.16 -7.14 -0.98
CA MET A 70 2.10 -7.65 0.02
C MET A 70 2.29 -9.16 -0.16
N GLY A 71 3.40 -9.54 -0.79
CA GLY A 71 3.62 -10.92 -1.22
C GLY A 71 2.56 -11.35 -2.24
N ASP A 72 1.83 -12.43 -1.94
CA ASP A 72 0.73 -12.94 -2.76
C ASP A 72 -0.63 -12.28 -2.44
N LYS A 73 -0.68 -11.34 -1.47
CA LYS A 73 -1.91 -10.62 -1.11
C LYS A 73 -2.05 -9.36 -1.95
N MET A 74 -3.26 -9.10 -2.45
CA MET A 74 -3.64 -7.86 -3.11
C MET A 74 -4.86 -7.29 -2.41
N ALA A 75 -4.83 -6.00 -2.08
CA ALA A 75 -5.91 -5.34 -1.37
C ALA A 75 -6.24 -3.96 -1.98
N GLU A 76 -7.52 -3.66 -2.04
CA GLU A 76 -8.06 -2.32 -2.26
C GLU A 76 -8.46 -1.72 -0.91
N ILE A 77 -7.86 -0.58 -0.58
CA ILE A 77 -7.93 0.04 0.74
C ILE A 77 -8.59 1.40 0.58
N TYR A 78 -9.82 1.53 1.08
CA TYR A 78 -10.57 2.78 1.00
C TYR A 78 -10.44 3.55 2.31
N VAL A 79 -9.95 4.78 2.21
CA VAL A 79 -9.69 5.66 3.34
C VAL A 79 -10.58 6.89 3.26
N ASP A 80 -11.23 7.23 4.37
CA ASP A 80 -11.97 8.49 4.49
C ASP A 80 -10.97 9.67 4.51
N PRO A 81 -10.98 10.60 3.55
CA PRO A 81 -10.03 11.71 3.52
C PRO A 81 -10.29 12.78 4.60
N THR A 82 -11.41 12.69 5.33
CA THR A 82 -11.75 13.57 6.45
C THR A 82 -11.16 13.05 7.75
N THR A 83 -11.29 11.75 8.02
CA THR A 83 -10.82 11.14 9.29
C THR A 83 -9.46 10.46 9.15
N GLY A 84 -9.11 10.03 7.94
CA GLY A 84 -7.91 9.25 7.64
C GLY A 84 -8.03 7.78 8.02
N GLU A 85 -9.25 7.30 8.30
CA GLU A 85 -9.53 5.92 8.71
C GLU A 85 -9.84 5.03 7.51
N VAL A 86 -9.34 3.80 7.53
CA VAL A 86 -9.76 2.76 6.58
C VAL A 86 -11.23 2.41 6.85
N VAL A 87 -12.10 2.64 5.87
CA VAL A 87 -13.53 2.34 5.98
C VAL A 87 -13.90 1.00 5.34
N LYS A 88 -13.06 0.52 4.41
CA LYS A 88 -13.29 -0.72 3.67
C LYS A 88 -11.97 -1.31 3.18
N LEU A 89 -11.92 -2.64 3.23
CA LEU A 89 -10.90 -3.48 2.63
C LEU A 89 -11.60 -4.46 1.71
N SER A 90 -11.10 -4.60 0.48
CA SER A 90 -11.45 -5.69 -0.42
C SER A 90 -10.17 -6.44 -0.78
N ASP A 91 -10.18 -7.77 -0.66
CA ASP A 91 -9.13 -8.62 -1.22
C ASP A 91 -9.48 -8.92 -2.69
N GLU A 92 -8.50 -8.83 -3.58
CA GLU A 92 -8.62 -9.29 -4.97
C GLU A 92 -7.95 -10.66 -5.09
N ASP A 93 -8.75 -11.71 -5.36
CA ASP A 93 -8.31 -13.11 -5.56
C ASP A 93 -7.51 -13.34 -6.87
#